data_AF-A0A225SR33-F1
#
_entry.id   AF-A0A225SR33-F1
#
_cell.length_a   1.000
_cell.length_b   1.000
_cell.length_c   1.000
_cell.angle_alpha   90.00
_cell.angle_beta   90.00
_cell.angle_gamma   90.00
#
_symmetry.space_group_name_H-M   'P 1'
#
loop_
_entity.id
_entity.type
_entity.pdbx_description
1 polymer ?
#
loop_
_entity_poly.entity_id
_entity_poly.type
_entity_poly.pdbx_seq_one_letter_code
_entity_poly.pdbx_strand_id
1 'polypeptide(L)'
;MKDQPAPPRRARTSRVFLLPRISLLLACAAITPVKAQAASVNEAKVVKVFEGVRDQYRTLVTCTYLTEGMDASISYAWSDQLDEAAQFLSELQLSQNTKKRLIEAADEARLQPDRKARLRDVIGHCNNNGKLLADFNKLIFPDLLAALRQATGKGPR
;
A
#
# COMPACT_ATOMS: atom_id res chain seq x y z
N MET A 1 -49.08 -5.75 -37.78
CA MET A 1 -47.97 -6.43 -37.07
C MET A 1 -46.86 -5.41 -36.91
N LYS A 2 -46.51 -5.02 -35.67
CA LYS A 2 -45.53 -3.95 -35.40
C LYS A 2 -44.22 -4.60 -34.97
N ASP A 3 -43.19 -4.44 -35.80
CA ASP A 3 -41.79 -4.76 -35.48
C ASP A 3 -41.28 -3.88 -34.34
N GLN A 4 -40.73 -4.50 -33.29
CA GLN A 4 -39.95 -3.81 -32.26
C GLN A 4 -38.45 -3.96 -32.57
N PRO A 5 -37.65 -2.88 -32.56
CA PRO A 5 -36.21 -2.97 -32.73
C PRO A 5 -35.53 -3.45 -31.44
N ALA A 6 -34.51 -4.29 -31.61
CA ALA A 6 -33.68 -4.85 -30.54
C ALA A 6 -32.91 -3.76 -29.76
N PRO A 7 -32.66 -3.95 -28.45
CA PRO A 7 -31.94 -2.97 -27.64
C PRO A 7 -30.44 -2.91 -28.01
N PRO A 8 -29.80 -1.74 -27.88
CA PRO A 8 -28.40 -1.58 -28.25
C PRO A 8 -27.47 -2.31 -27.28
N ARG A 9 -26.53 -3.08 -27.84
CA ARG A 9 -25.40 -3.68 -27.13
C ARG A 9 -24.59 -2.57 -26.47
N ARG A 10 -24.56 -2.52 -25.14
CA ARG A 10 -23.64 -1.67 -24.38
C ARG A 10 -22.21 -2.03 -24.76
N ALA A 11 -21.54 -1.12 -25.46
CA ALA A 11 -20.11 -1.16 -25.67
C ALA A 11 -19.43 -1.20 -24.29
N ARG A 12 -18.77 -2.32 -24.02
CA ARG A 12 -17.93 -2.51 -22.84
C ARG A 12 -16.69 -1.66 -23.07
N THR A 13 -16.76 -0.39 -22.68
CA THR A 13 -15.58 0.48 -22.62
C THR A 13 -14.63 -0.12 -21.60
N SER A 14 -13.62 -0.85 -22.07
CA SER A 14 -12.44 -1.21 -21.30
C SER A 14 -11.76 0.09 -20.87
N ARG A 15 -12.14 0.62 -19.71
CA ARG A 15 -11.31 1.60 -19.01
C ARG A 15 -10.07 0.85 -18.55
N VAL A 16 -9.05 0.88 -19.39
CA VAL A 16 -7.67 0.59 -18.99
C VAL A 16 -7.33 1.69 -17.99
N PHE A 17 -7.52 1.40 -16.71
CA PHE A 17 -6.98 2.22 -15.63
C PHE A 17 -5.46 2.10 -15.73
N LEU A 18 -4.83 3.08 -16.39
CA LEU A 18 -3.42 3.34 -16.25
C LEU A 18 -3.19 3.81 -14.80
N LEU A 19 -3.04 2.84 -13.90
CA LEU A 19 -2.48 3.09 -12.57
C LEU A 19 -1.06 3.64 -12.76
N PRO A 20 -0.71 4.77 -12.12
CA PRO A 20 0.62 5.33 -12.22
C PRO A 20 1.65 4.27 -11.84
N ARG A 21 2.71 4.13 -12.64
CA ARG A 21 3.86 3.31 -12.29
C ARG A 21 4.48 3.91 -11.03
N ILE A 22 4.17 3.35 -9.87
CA ILE A 22 4.89 3.61 -8.62
C ILE A 22 6.36 3.31 -8.92
N SER A 23 7.14 4.36 -9.04
CA SER A 23 8.57 4.26 -9.35
C SER A 23 9.26 4.56 -8.04
N LEU A 24 9.44 3.54 -7.19
CA LEU A 24 10.27 3.66 -6.00
C LEU A 24 11.72 3.79 -6.47
N LEU A 25 12.13 5.00 -6.86
CA LEU A 25 13.50 5.32 -7.25
C LEU A 25 14.34 5.45 -5.98
N LEU A 26 14.66 4.31 -5.35
CA LEU A 26 15.76 4.25 -4.40
C LEU A 26 17.05 4.38 -5.20
N ALA A 27 17.52 5.62 -5.36
CA ALA A 27 18.75 5.91 -6.07
C ALA A 27 19.91 5.10 -5.46
N CYS A 28 20.47 4.17 -6.24
CA CYS A 28 21.76 3.56 -5.98
C CYS A 28 22.86 4.62 -6.18
N ALA A 29 23.00 5.55 -5.25
CA ALA A 29 24.14 6.45 -5.21
C ALA A 29 25.34 5.67 -4.62
N ALA A 30 26.25 5.27 -5.51
CA ALA A 30 27.57 4.78 -5.13
C ALA A 30 28.42 5.96 -4.64
N ILE A 31 28.52 6.21 -3.32
CA ILE A 31 29.47 7.20 -2.77
C ILE A 31 30.07 6.73 -1.44
N THR A 32 31.39 6.92 -1.38
CA THR A 32 32.46 6.64 -0.41
C THR A 32 32.15 6.64 1.10
N PRO A 33 32.96 5.93 1.91
CA PRO A 33 32.72 5.76 3.35
C PRO A 33 33.02 7.05 4.12
N VAL A 34 31.98 7.78 4.51
CA VAL A 34 32.09 8.78 5.57
C VAL A 34 31.70 8.12 6.89
N LYS A 35 32.70 7.99 7.77
CA LYS A 35 32.55 7.60 9.17
C LYS A 35 31.59 8.56 9.89
N ALA A 36 30.37 8.12 10.07
CA ALA A 36 29.54 8.44 11.22
C ALA A 36 28.72 7.19 11.48
N GLN A 37 29.04 6.44 12.54
CA GLN A 37 28.29 5.27 12.96
C GLN A 37 26.95 5.78 13.50
N ALA A 38 26.02 6.13 12.61
CA ALA A 38 24.62 6.25 12.95
C ALA A 38 24.22 4.92 13.59
N ALA A 39 23.57 4.99 14.76
CA ALA A 39 23.07 3.81 15.45
C ALA A 39 22.44 2.87 14.42
N SER A 40 22.91 1.61 14.35
CA SER A 40 22.47 0.67 13.35
C SER A 40 20.96 0.54 13.44
N VAL A 41 20.25 1.01 12.41
CA VAL A 41 18.81 0.90 12.32
C VAL A 41 18.48 -0.59 12.35
N ASN A 42 17.50 -0.97 13.17
CA ASN A 42 17.01 -2.35 13.16
C ASN A 42 16.21 -2.58 11.87
N GLU A 43 16.90 -3.01 10.81
CA GLU A 43 16.33 -3.21 9.49
C GLU A 43 15.21 -4.25 9.48
N ALA A 44 15.34 -5.31 10.29
CA ALA A 44 14.28 -6.32 10.42
C ALA A 44 12.99 -5.72 10.98
N LYS A 45 13.11 -4.79 11.94
CA LYS A 45 11.96 -4.06 12.48
C LYS A 45 11.35 -3.10 11.43
N VAL A 46 12.19 -2.42 10.64
CA VAL A 46 11.74 -1.56 9.54
C VAL A 46 10.91 -2.34 8.53
N VAL A 47 11.43 -3.47 8.05
CA VAL A 47 10.73 -4.32 7.08
C VAL A 47 9.42 -4.85 7.67
N LYS A 48 9.44 -5.34 8.91
CA LYS A 48 8.24 -5.86 9.58
C LYS A 48 7.14 -4.80 9.73
N VAL A 49 7.52 -3.57 10.05
CA VAL A 49 6.56 -2.45 10.16
C VAL A 49 5.99 -2.08 8.80
N PHE A 50 6.84 -2.00 7.77
CA PHE A 50 6.40 -1.73 6.41
C PHE A 50 5.40 -2.79 5.91
N GLU A 51 5.75 -4.08 6.05
CA GLU A 51 4.90 -5.21 5.69
C GLU A 51 3.57 -5.18 6.47
N GLY A 52 3.61 -4.89 7.78
CA GLY A 52 2.41 -4.81 8.61
C GLY A 52 1.44 -3.69 8.20
N VAL A 53 1.95 -2.49 7.90
CA VAL A 53 1.11 -1.38 7.42
C VAL A 53 0.54 -1.67 6.04
N ARG A 54 1.37 -2.21 5.13
CA ARG A 54 0.91 -2.67 3.81
C ARG A 54 -0.22 -3.70 3.92
N ASP A 55 -0.10 -4.67 4.81
CA ASP A 55 -1.10 -5.73 5.00
C ASP A 55 -2.43 -5.18 5.56
N GLN A 56 -2.38 -4.10 6.37
CA GLN A 56 -3.57 -3.35 6.77
C GLN A 56 -4.24 -2.67 5.57
N TYR A 57 -3.49 -1.98 4.71
CA TYR A 57 -4.00 -1.40 3.47
C TYR A 57 -4.62 -2.46 2.55
N ARG A 58 -4.00 -3.64 2.44
CA ARG A 58 -4.55 -4.77 1.67
C ARG A 58 -5.87 -5.26 2.25
N THR A 59 -5.99 -5.30 3.57
CA THR A 59 -7.25 -5.63 4.25
C THR A 59 -8.33 -4.62 3.94
N LEU A 60 -8.01 -3.32 4.00
CA LEU A 60 -8.94 -2.25 3.65
C LEU A 60 -9.46 -2.42 2.21
N VAL A 61 -8.56 -2.55 1.23
CA VAL A 61 -8.96 -2.74 -0.18
C VAL A 61 -9.78 -4.01 -0.38
N THR A 62 -9.42 -5.10 0.30
CA THR A 62 -10.17 -6.36 0.20
C THR A 62 -11.60 -6.20 0.72
N CYS A 63 -11.78 -5.48 1.83
CA CYS A 63 -13.09 -5.26 2.44
C CYS A 63 -13.93 -4.23 1.71
N THR A 64 -13.31 -3.22 1.11
CA THR A 64 -14.01 -2.17 0.35
C THR A 64 -14.14 -2.49 -1.14
N TYR A 65 -13.49 -3.54 -1.66
CA TYR A 65 -13.71 -3.97 -3.05
C TYR A 65 -15.17 -4.39 -3.31
N LEU A 66 -15.91 -4.71 -2.24
CA LEU A 66 -17.33 -4.99 -2.30
C LEU A 66 -18.21 -3.71 -2.41
N THR A 67 -17.62 -2.52 -2.29
CA THR A 67 -18.31 -1.22 -2.39
C THR A 67 -17.74 -0.38 -3.54
N GLU A 68 -18.60 0.23 -4.36
CA GLU A 68 -18.14 1.07 -5.48
C GLU A 68 -17.44 2.34 -4.98
N GLY A 69 -16.23 2.61 -5.49
CA GLY A 69 -15.55 3.91 -5.36
C GLY A 69 -14.61 4.08 -4.17
N MET A 70 -14.53 3.14 -3.24
CA MET A 70 -13.63 3.22 -2.08
C MET A 70 -12.21 2.67 -2.35
N ASP A 71 -12.06 1.81 -3.35
CA ASP A 71 -10.78 1.23 -3.76
C ASP A 71 -9.78 2.28 -4.27
N ALA A 72 -10.27 3.26 -5.02
CA ALA A 72 -9.46 4.37 -5.53
C ALA A 72 -8.89 5.22 -4.38
N SER A 73 -9.71 5.60 -3.38
CA SER A 73 -9.26 6.39 -2.24
C SER A 73 -8.17 5.70 -1.42
N ILE A 74 -8.30 4.40 -1.20
CA ILE A 74 -7.27 3.63 -0.48
C ILE A 74 -6.00 3.50 -1.32
N SER A 75 -6.14 3.34 -2.64
CA SER A 75 -5.00 3.27 -3.56
C SER A 75 -4.23 4.60 -3.59
N TYR A 76 -4.94 5.74 -3.59
CA TYR A 76 -4.31 7.07 -3.52
C TYR A 76 -3.62 7.30 -2.18
N ALA A 77 -4.30 7.02 -1.06
CA ALA A 77 -3.72 7.17 0.28
C ALA A 77 -2.45 6.31 0.45
N TRP A 78 -2.46 5.08 -0.07
CA TRP A 78 -1.28 4.21 -0.07
C TRP A 78 -0.13 4.77 -0.91
N SER A 79 -0.43 5.30 -2.09
CA SER A 79 0.60 5.90 -2.96
C SER A 79 1.28 7.08 -2.29
N ASP A 80 0.51 7.97 -1.65
CA ASP A 80 1.02 9.13 -0.93
C ASP A 80 1.94 8.72 0.23
N GLN A 81 1.51 7.72 1.01
CA GLN A 81 2.31 7.14 2.09
C GLN A 81 3.61 6.49 1.61
N LEU A 82 3.61 5.88 0.42
CA LEU A 82 4.81 5.30 -0.18
C LEU A 82 5.83 6.37 -0.58
N ASP A 83 5.38 7.49 -1.13
CA ASP A 83 6.26 8.59 -1.55
C ASP A 83 6.94 9.22 -0.31
N GLU A 84 6.18 9.48 0.75
CA GLU A 84 6.72 9.96 2.02
C GLU A 84 7.69 8.97 2.69
N ALA A 85 7.32 7.68 2.70
CA ALA A 85 8.16 6.63 3.24
C ALA A 85 9.45 6.47 2.43
N ALA A 86 9.39 6.57 1.09
CA ALA A 86 10.56 6.48 0.23
C ALA A 86 11.57 7.59 0.55
N GLN A 87 11.09 8.82 0.72
CA GLN A 87 11.93 9.94 1.10
C GLN A 87 12.61 9.68 2.46
N PHE A 88 11.84 9.26 3.47
CA PHE A 88 12.38 8.95 4.79
C PHE A 88 13.39 7.80 4.78
N LEU A 89 13.10 6.71 4.07
CA LEU A 89 13.96 5.54 3.97
C LEU A 89 15.26 5.84 3.20
N SER A 90 15.23 6.80 2.27
CA SER A 90 16.43 7.23 1.53
C SER A 90 17.48 7.92 2.44
N GLU A 91 17.02 8.53 3.53
CA GLU A 91 17.90 9.15 4.54
C GLU A 91 18.54 8.13 5.49
N LEU A 92 18.16 6.85 5.40
CA LEU A 92 18.68 5.77 6.23
C LEU A 92 19.77 5.00 5.49
N GLN A 93 20.83 4.65 6.22
CA GLN A 93 21.86 3.72 5.74
C GLN A 93 21.35 2.26 5.83
N LEU A 94 20.40 1.91 4.98
CA LEU A 94 19.87 0.54 4.87
C LEU A 94 20.73 -0.33 3.96
N SER A 95 20.87 -1.61 4.30
CA SER A 95 21.50 -2.62 3.45
C SER A 95 20.76 -2.78 2.12
N GLN A 96 21.49 -3.18 1.07
CA GLN A 96 20.92 -3.42 -0.25
C GLN A 96 19.83 -4.50 -0.23
N ASN A 97 19.99 -5.52 0.62
CA ASN A 97 18.97 -6.57 0.78
C ASN A 97 17.67 -6.00 1.36
N THR A 98 17.75 -5.15 2.37
CA THR A 98 16.58 -4.49 2.96
C THR A 98 15.90 -3.55 1.98
N LYS A 99 16.69 -2.75 1.23
CA LYS A 99 16.17 -1.90 0.16
C LYS A 99 15.40 -2.71 -0.88
N LYS A 100 15.97 -3.84 -1.33
CA LYS A 100 15.31 -4.76 -2.27
C LYS A 100 13.98 -5.29 -1.71
N ARG A 101 13.96 -5.75 -0.46
CA ARG A 101 12.73 -6.24 0.19
C ARG A 101 11.65 -5.17 0.30
N LEU A 102 12.03 -3.93 0.59
CA LEU A 102 11.07 -2.81 0.67
C LEU A 102 10.51 -2.45 -0.72
N ILE A 103 11.34 -2.49 -1.77
CA ILE A 103 10.89 -2.32 -3.15
C ILE A 103 9.93 -3.44 -3.55
N GLU A 104 10.31 -4.71 -3.32
CA GLU A 104 9.45 -5.87 -3.61
C GLU A 104 8.11 -5.77 -2.85
N ALA A 105 8.14 -5.38 -1.57
CA ALA A 105 6.95 -5.20 -0.77
C ALA A 105 6.07 -4.03 -1.24
N ALA A 106 6.66 -2.95 -1.76
CA ALA A 106 5.95 -1.80 -2.32
C ALA A 106 5.34 -2.11 -3.70
N ASP A 107 6.05 -2.86 -4.55
CA ASP A 107 5.59 -3.28 -5.88
C ASP A 107 4.46 -4.32 -5.79
N GLU A 108 4.57 -5.26 -4.83
CA GLU A 108 3.49 -6.19 -4.48
C GLU A 108 2.26 -5.47 -3.91
N ALA A 109 2.43 -4.24 -3.44
CA ALA A 109 1.36 -3.41 -2.91
C ALA A 109 0.61 -2.63 -3.98
N ARG A 110 0.61 -3.08 -5.25
CA ARG A 110 -0.55 -2.88 -6.12
C ARG A 110 -1.73 -3.57 -5.43
N LEU A 111 -2.37 -2.85 -4.52
CA LEU A 111 -3.42 -3.32 -3.62
C LEU A 111 -4.55 -3.90 -4.47
N GLN A 112 -4.44 -5.18 -4.80
CA GLN A 112 -5.48 -5.91 -5.49
C GLN A 112 -6.22 -6.72 -4.44
N PRO A 113 -7.54 -6.64 -4.41
CA PRO A 113 -8.34 -7.53 -3.60
C PRO A 113 -8.04 -8.96 -4.07
N ASP A 114 -8.03 -9.91 -3.14
CA ASP A 114 -7.93 -11.31 -3.51
C ASP A 114 -9.22 -11.74 -4.23
N ARG A 115 -9.22 -11.61 -5.55
CA ARG A 115 -10.38 -11.92 -6.40
C ARG A 115 -10.70 -13.42 -6.47
N LYS A 116 -9.86 -14.28 -5.88
CA LYS A 116 -10.06 -15.73 -5.81
C LYS A 116 -10.60 -16.19 -4.45
N ALA A 117 -10.59 -15.32 -3.44
CA ALA A 117 -11.15 -15.63 -2.14
C ALA A 117 -12.67 -15.85 -2.22
N ARG A 118 -13.19 -16.83 -1.48
CA ARG A 118 -14.64 -17.04 -1.40
C ARG A 118 -15.26 -15.88 -0.63
N LEU A 119 -16.45 -15.44 -1.05
CA LEU A 119 -17.15 -14.31 -0.41
C LEU A 119 -17.31 -14.49 1.11
N ARG A 120 -17.58 -15.71 1.59
CA ARG A 120 -17.66 -16.03 3.03
C ARG A 120 -16.35 -15.76 3.76
N ASP A 121 -15.23 -16.12 3.15
CA ASP A 121 -13.90 -15.96 3.74
C ASP A 121 -13.53 -14.47 3.77
N VAL A 122 -13.90 -13.71 2.72
CA VAL A 122 -13.75 -12.26 2.69
C VAL A 122 -14.58 -11.59 3.79
N ILE A 123 -15.85 -11.96 3.94
CA ILE A 123 -16.72 -11.42 5.01
C ILE A 123 -16.16 -11.75 6.39
N GLY A 124 -15.73 -13.01 6.61
CA GLY A 124 -15.09 -13.42 7.85
C GLY A 124 -13.82 -12.64 8.16
N HIS A 125 -12.96 -12.44 7.14
CA HIS A 125 -11.75 -11.63 7.24
C HIS A 125 -12.07 -10.19 7.63
N CYS A 126 -13.08 -9.57 7.02
CA CYS A 126 -13.48 -8.20 7.33
C CYS A 126 -14.07 -8.06 8.75
N ASN A 127 -14.92 -9.00 9.17
CA ASN A 127 -15.48 -9.00 10.52
C ASN A 127 -14.38 -9.12 11.59
N ASN A 128 -13.37 -9.94 11.35
CA ASN A 128 -12.22 -10.08 12.24
C ASN A 128 -11.34 -8.82 12.31
N ASN A 129 -11.46 -7.91 11.34
CA ASN A 129 -10.73 -6.65 11.26
C ASN A 129 -11.63 -5.43 11.53
N GLY A 130 -12.75 -5.62 12.24
CA GLY A 130 -13.77 -4.58 12.46
C GLY A 130 -13.23 -3.27 13.04
N LYS A 131 -12.19 -3.29 13.89
CA LYS A 131 -11.54 -2.08 14.41
C LYS A 131 -10.87 -1.28 13.29
N LEU A 132 -10.08 -1.95 12.44
CA LEU A 132 -9.38 -1.32 11.32
C LEU A 132 -10.39 -0.71 10.33
N LEU A 133 -11.52 -1.39 10.10
CA LEU A 133 -12.60 -0.87 9.27
C LEU A 133 -13.33 0.31 9.90
N ALA A 134 -13.51 0.31 11.22
CA ALA A 134 -14.11 1.43 11.94
C ALA A 134 -13.22 2.69 11.91
N ASP A 135 -11.90 2.52 12.00
CA ASP A 135 -10.92 3.59 11.86
C ASP A 135 -10.92 4.13 10.41
N PHE A 136 -10.96 3.24 9.41
CA PHE A 136 -11.09 3.63 8.01
C PHE A 136 -12.39 4.40 7.70
N ASN A 137 -13.54 4.02 8.28
CA ASN A 137 -14.79 4.75 8.09
C ASN A 137 -14.72 6.20 8.62
N LYS A 138 -13.73 6.52 9.47
CA LYS A 138 -13.42 7.87 9.94
C LYS A 138 -12.32 8.54 9.10
N LEU A 139 -11.94 7.93 7.96
CA LEU A 139 -10.82 8.32 7.11
C LEU A 139 -9.47 8.29 7.83
N ILE A 140 -9.34 7.48 8.88
CA ILE A 140 -8.08 7.28 9.59
C ILE A 140 -7.37 6.11 8.93
N PHE A 141 -6.32 6.43 8.17
CA PHE A 141 -5.46 5.42 7.57
C PHE A 141 -4.28 5.09 8.48
N PRO A 142 -3.76 3.85 8.41
CA PRO A 142 -2.46 3.54 8.98
C PRO A 142 -1.38 4.48 8.42
N ASP A 143 -0.66 5.14 9.31
CA ASP A 143 0.43 6.05 8.96
C ASP A 143 1.76 5.27 8.91
N LEU A 144 2.20 4.97 7.68
CA LEU A 144 3.43 4.28 7.38
C LEU A 144 4.65 5.09 7.85
N LEU A 145 4.66 6.40 7.60
CA LEU A 145 5.79 7.26 7.95
C LEU A 145 5.97 7.33 9.47
N ALA A 146 4.89 7.53 10.22
CA ALA A 146 4.92 7.54 11.68
C ALA A 146 5.40 6.19 12.24
N ALA A 147 4.92 5.08 11.68
CA ALA A 147 5.33 3.74 12.10
C ALA A 147 6.83 3.49 11.82
N LEU A 148 7.33 3.91 10.65
CA LEU A 148 8.75 3.81 10.29
C LEU A 148 9.64 4.70 11.17
N ARG A 149 9.20 5.92 11.49
CA ARG A 149 9.84 6.83 12.43
C ARG A 149 9.98 6.20 13.82
N GLN A 150 8.90 5.64 14.35
CA GLN A 150 8.93 4.91 15.62
C GLN A 150 9.81 3.65 15.54
N ALA A 151 9.83 2.94 14.41
CA ALA A 151 10.66 1.76 14.22
C ALA A 151 12.16 2.08 14.30
N THR A 152 12.55 3.21 13.72
CA THR A 152 13.93 3.69 13.60
C THR A 152 14.39 4.52 14.81
N GLY A 153 13.51 4.78 15.78
CA GLY A 153 13.82 5.62 16.95
C GLY A 153 13.91 7.12 16.64
N LYS A 154 13.54 7.54 15.42
CA LYS A 154 13.41 8.94 15.02
C LYS A 154 11.96 9.34 15.31
N GLY A 155 11.66 9.87 16.50
CA GLY A 155 10.31 10.22 16.95
C GLY A 155 9.53 11.17 16.01
N PRO A 156 8.24 11.45 16.30
CA PRO A 156 7.46 12.38 15.49
C PRO A 156 8.07 13.79 15.53
N ARG A 157 8.13 14.47 14.38
CA ARG A 157 8.49 15.90 14.29
C ARG A 157 7.31 16.73 14.74
#